data_AF-A0A9D4FXF3-F1
#
_entry.id   AF-A0A9D4FXF3-F1
#
_cell.length_a   1.000
_cell.length_b   1.000
_cell.length_c   1.000
_cell.angle_alpha   90.00
_cell.angle_beta   90.00
_cell.angle_gamma   90.00
#
_symmetry.space_group_name_H-M   'P 1'
#
loop_
_entity.id
_entity.type
_entity.pdbx_description
1 polymer ?
#
loop_
_entity_poly.entity_id
_entity_poly.type
_entity_poly.pdbx_seq_one_letter_code
_entity_poly.pdbx_strand_id
1 'polypeptide(L)'
;MLVLLLGILCFMATFRLLNVLGYNKRIGTVVRVFRKAASQLIWFGLFFTACFTIYCILGWLLFGAHLEYYKDIYSSLQTMFLSMIGKNRFTEMDNTSPYMAKIYFLIFIGVVVYLVLTMFLALLSEAIDDVHDEAKKDTGDEMVDFVLKKLKRLIFNLVGRSVKRLVIKDESKHPAPRSNNARFENINIDALEEIRNALQCALISDPRGK
;
A
#
# COMPACT_ATOMS: atom_id res chain seq x y z
N MET A 1 -21.65 -26.96 -22.66
CA MET A 1 -22.29 -25.75 -22.10
C MET A 1 -22.48 -25.84 -20.58
N LEU A 2 -23.12 -26.90 -20.04
CA LEU A 2 -23.36 -27.05 -18.60
C LEU A 2 -22.06 -27.09 -17.75
N VAL A 3 -21.02 -27.78 -18.23
CA VAL A 3 -19.69 -27.81 -17.57
C VAL A 3 -19.05 -26.41 -17.51
N LEU A 4 -19.23 -25.58 -18.54
CA LEU A 4 -18.72 -24.20 -18.56
C LEU A 4 -19.46 -23.32 -17.54
N LEU A 5 -20.79 -23.46 -17.46
CA LEU A 5 -21.60 -22.73 -16.48
C LEU A 5 -21.27 -23.14 -15.03
N LEU A 6 -21.11 -24.44 -14.76
CA LEU A 6 -20.65 -24.92 -13.46
C LEU A 6 -19.23 -24.41 -13.13
N GLY A 7 -18.33 -24.37 -14.11
CA GLY A 7 -16.99 -23.82 -13.96
C GLY A 7 -17.00 -22.34 -13.58
N ILE A 8 -17.80 -21.53 -14.30
CA ILE A 8 -17.96 -20.09 -14.00
C ILE A 8 -18.58 -19.88 -12.62
N LEU A 9 -19.60 -20.67 -12.25
CA LEU A 9 -20.23 -20.59 -10.93
C LEU A 9 -19.23 -20.95 -9.82
N CYS A 10 -18.46 -22.00 -10.00
CA CYS A 10 -17.42 -22.43 -9.06
C CYS A 10 -16.35 -21.33 -8.89
N PHE A 11 -15.85 -20.78 -10.01
CA PHE A 11 -14.90 -19.68 -10.01
C PHE A 11 -15.45 -18.46 -9.27
N MET A 12 -16.69 -18.05 -9.55
CA MET A 12 -17.31 -16.91 -8.89
C MET A 12 -17.54 -17.17 -7.38
N ALA A 13 -17.87 -18.41 -7.01
CA ALA A 13 -17.95 -18.82 -5.61
C ALA A 13 -16.57 -18.75 -4.92
N THR A 14 -15.49 -19.12 -5.61
CA THR A 14 -14.12 -18.94 -5.10
C THR A 14 -13.80 -17.46 -4.86
N PHE A 15 -14.09 -16.55 -5.79
CA PHE A 15 -13.89 -15.11 -5.56
C PHE A 15 -14.72 -14.57 -4.39
N ARG A 16 -15.97 -15.01 -4.25
CA ARG A 16 -16.81 -14.69 -3.08
C ARG A 16 -16.16 -15.17 -1.79
N LEU A 17 -15.61 -16.39 -1.79
CA LEU A 17 -14.88 -16.96 -0.66
C LEU A 17 -13.66 -16.08 -0.29
N LEU A 18 -12.87 -15.64 -1.28
CA LEU A 18 -11.72 -14.75 -1.04
C LEU A 18 -12.13 -13.44 -0.35
N ASN A 19 -13.26 -12.83 -0.75
CA ASN A 19 -13.78 -11.64 -0.09
C ASN A 19 -14.22 -11.90 1.35
N VAL A 20 -14.76 -13.07 1.66
CA VAL A 20 -15.12 -13.46 3.04
C VAL A 20 -13.87 -13.67 3.89
N LEU A 21 -12.79 -14.26 3.36
CA LEU A 21 -11.52 -14.41 4.08
C LEU A 21 -10.84 -13.06 4.38
N GLY A 22 -11.09 -12.04 3.56
CA GLY A 22 -10.61 -10.68 3.77
C GLY A 22 -11.12 -9.99 5.04
N TYR A 23 -12.15 -10.53 5.72
CA TYR A 23 -12.61 -10.04 7.01
C TYR A 23 -11.58 -10.21 8.14
N ASN A 24 -10.61 -11.12 7.99
CA ASN A 24 -9.52 -11.27 8.96
C ASN A 24 -8.49 -10.16 8.80
N LYS A 25 -8.11 -9.46 9.89
CA LYS A 25 -7.13 -8.35 9.88
C LYS A 25 -5.83 -8.68 9.11
N ARG A 26 -5.27 -9.89 9.26
CA ARG A 26 -4.03 -10.27 8.53
C ARG A 26 -4.24 -10.40 7.02
N ILE A 27 -5.32 -11.07 6.61
CA ILE A 27 -5.62 -11.32 5.19
C ILE A 27 -6.11 -10.02 4.53
N GLY A 28 -6.90 -9.22 5.24
CA GLY A 28 -7.39 -7.93 4.77
C GLY A 28 -6.28 -6.92 4.49
N THR A 29 -5.14 -6.97 5.21
CA THR A 29 -3.97 -6.15 4.87
C THR A 29 -3.34 -6.58 3.54
N VAL A 30 -3.18 -7.89 3.30
CA VAL A 30 -2.68 -8.40 2.02
C VAL A 30 -3.62 -8.01 0.87
N VAL A 31 -4.94 -8.14 1.05
CA VAL A 31 -5.93 -7.72 0.05
C VAL A 31 -5.88 -6.22 -0.22
N ARG A 32 -5.63 -5.38 0.80
CA ARG A 32 -5.43 -3.93 0.63
C ARG A 32 -4.19 -3.60 -0.19
N VAL A 33 -3.06 -4.28 0.07
CA VAL A 33 -1.83 -4.18 -0.75
C VAL A 33 -2.13 -4.51 -2.21
N PHE A 34 -2.75 -5.66 -2.47
CA PHE A 34 -3.12 -6.06 -3.83
C PHE A 34 -4.07 -5.07 -4.52
N ARG A 35 -5.06 -4.55 -3.80
CA ARG A 35 -6.02 -3.59 -4.35
C ARG A 35 -5.38 -2.24 -4.68
N LYS A 36 -4.44 -1.78 -3.84
CA LYS A 36 -3.69 -0.54 -4.10
C LYS A 36 -2.72 -0.72 -5.28
N ALA A 37 -1.98 -1.83 -5.30
CA ALA A 37 -1.09 -2.21 -6.39
C ALA A 37 -1.82 -2.45 -7.72
N ALA A 38 -3.09 -2.88 -7.69
CA ALA A 38 -3.85 -3.24 -8.89
C ALA A 38 -3.92 -2.10 -9.91
N SER A 39 -3.99 -0.84 -9.46
CA SER A 39 -4.00 0.33 -10.36
C SER A 39 -2.70 0.45 -11.15
N GLN A 40 -1.56 0.28 -10.47
CA GLN A 40 -0.23 0.30 -11.10
C GLN A 40 0.02 -0.96 -11.94
N LEU A 41 -0.56 -2.10 -11.53
CA LEU A 41 -0.46 -3.39 -12.24
C LEU A 41 -1.09 -3.35 -13.64
N ILE A 42 -2.13 -2.52 -13.85
CA ILE A 42 -2.76 -2.36 -15.17
C ILE A 42 -1.78 -1.74 -16.17
N TRP A 43 -1.10 -0.65 -15.78
CA TRP A 43 -0.09 0.01 -16.61
C TRP A 43 1.10 -0.91 -16.88
N PHE A 44 1.55 -1.64 -15.86
CA PHE A 44 2.57 -2.67 -16.01
C PHE A 44 2.15 -3.78 -16.99
N GLY A 45 0.91 -4.26 -16.87
CA GLY A 45 0.37 -5.30 -17.76
C GLY A 45 0.36 -4.85 -19.23
N LEU A 46 0.04 -3.58 -19.50
CA LEU A 46 0.06 -3.04 -20.86
C LEU A 46 1.48 -3.01 -21.43
N PHE A 47 2.46 -2.53 -20.65
CA PHE A 47 3.87 -2.52 -21.03
C PHE A 47 4.41 -3.94 -21.26
N PHE A 48 4.12 -4.85 -20.34
CA PHE A 48 4.46 -6.27 -20.46
C PHE A 48 3.90 -6.87 -21.75
N THR A 49 2.61 -6.65 -22.04
CA THR A 49 1.96 -7.19 -23.25
C THR A 49 2.65 -6.67 -24.51
N ALA A 50 3.03 -5.38 -24.56
CA ALA A 50 3.74 -4.81 -25.70
C ALA A 50 5.11 -5.48 -25.93
N CYS A 51 5.94 -5.58 -24.89
CA CYS A 51 7.23 -6.27 -24.97
C CYS A 51 7.06 -7.75 -25.35
N PHE A 52 6.04 -8.40 -24.79
CA PHE A 52 5.73 -9.80 -25.04
C PHE A 52 5.32 -10.04 -26.50
N THR A 53 4.49 -9.16 -27.06
CA THR A 53 4.08 -9.24 -28.48
C THR A 53 5.26 -9.02 -29.43
N ILE A 54 6.15 -8.07 -29.16
CA ILE A 54 7.37 -7.85 -29.98
C ILE A 54 8.21 -9.13 -30.02
N TYR A 55 8.41 -9.75 -28.87
CA TYR A 55 9.18 -10.99 -28.77
C TYR A 55 8.46 -12.19 -29.40
N CYS A 56 7.13 -12.24 -29.30
CA CYS A 56 6.32 -13.25 -29.98
C CYS A 56 6.42 -13.16 -31.51
N ILE A 57 6.42 -11.93 -32.06
CA ILE A 57 6.61 -11.68 -33.49
C ILE A 57 8.03 -12.09 -33.91
N LEU A 58 9.05 -11.78 -33.10
CA LEU A 58 10.42 -12.22 -33.33
C LEU A 58 10.50 -13.76 -33.42
N GLY A 59 9.88 -14.48 -32.47
CA GLY A 59 9.84 -15.94 -32.49
C GLY A 59 9.09 -16.52 -33.70
N TRP A 60 7.97 -15.90 -34.07
CA TRP A 60 7.22 -16.25 -35.28
C TRP A 60 8.08 -16.05 -36.54
N LEU A 61 8.83 -14.95 -36.62
CA LEU A 61 9.70 -14.65 -37.75
C LEU A 61 10.91 -15.60 -37.84
N LEU A 62 11.53 -15.95 -36.71
CA LEU A 62 12.71 -16.83 -36.69
C LEU A 62 12.37 -18.30 -36.94
N PHE A 63 11.29 -18.80 -36.32
CA PHE A 63 11.00 -20.24 -36.28
C PHE A 63 9.70 -20.63 -36.99
N GLY A 64 8.90 -19.67 -37.45
CA GLY A 64 7.57 -19.95 -38.00
C GLY A 64 7.57 -20.73 -39.32
N ALA A 65 8.66 -20.73 -40.06
CA ALA A 65 8.82 -21.54 -41.27
C ALA A 65 9.11 -23.03 -40.96
N HIS A 66 9.61 -23.34 -39.76
CA HIS A 66 10.15 -24.65 -39.43
C HIS A 66 9.42 -25.39 -38.32
N LEU A 67 8.78 -24.67 -37.39
CA LEU A 67 8.06 -25.25 -36.24
C LEU A 67 6.56 -24.94 -36.30
N GLU A 68 5.72 -25.97 -36.19
CA GLU A 68 4.25 -25.82 -36.11
C GLU A 68 3.80 -24.95 -34.93
N TYR A 69 4.52 -25.00 -33.80
CA TYR A 69 4.24 -24.20 -32.61
C TYR A 69 4.43 -22.68 -32.84
N TYR A 70 5.19 -22.31 -33.87
CA TYR A 70 5.48 -20.93 -34.26
C TYR A 70 4.84 -20.56 -35.59
N LYS A 71 3.93 -21.37 -36.14
CA LYS A 71 3.32 -21.11 -37.45
C LYS A 71 2.36 -19.92 -37.44
N ASP A 72 1.54 -19.81 -36.40
CA ASP A 72 0.59 -18.71 -36.20
C ASP A 72 1.01 -17.84 -35.03
N ILE A 73 0.64 -16.56 -35.06
CA ILE A 73 0.89 -15.63 -33.95
C ILE A 73 0.23 -16.14 -32.65
N TYR A 74 -0.99 -16.71 -32.74
CA TYR A 74 -1.69 -17.23 -31.57
C TYR A 74 -1.01 -18.48 -30.98
N SER A 75 -0.57 -19.41 -31.82
CA SER A 75 0.17 -20.61 -31.41
C SER A 75 1.54 -20.25 -30.84
N SER A 76 2.22 -19.26 -31.44
CA SER A 76 3.50 -18.70 -30.95
C SER A 76 3.31 -18.06 -29.58
N LEU A 77 2.24 -17.28 -29.40
CA LEU A 77 1.89 -16.62 -28.14
C LEU A 77 1.67 -17.65 -27.03
N GLN A 78 0.89 -18.70 -27.29
CA GLN A 78 0.68 -19.79 -26.34
C GLN A 78 2.00 -20.48 -25.98
N THR A 79 2.84 -20.78 -26.97
CA THR A 79 4.14 -21.43 -26.78
C THR A 79 5.09 -20.55 -25.97
N MET A 80 5.04 -19.23 -26.17
CA MET A 80 5.80 -18.26 -25.42
C MET A 80 5.32 -18.16 -23.95
N PHE A 81 4.02 -18.19 -23.70
CA PHE A 81 3.47 -18.25 -22.34
C PHE A 81 3.89 -19.54 -21.60
N LEU A 82 3.83 -20.68 -22.28
CA LEU A 82 4.33 -21.95 -21.75
C LEU A 82 5.83 -21.89 -21.43
N SER A 83 6.61 -21.26 -22.31
CA SER A 83 8.04 -21.06 -22.12
C SER A 83 8.34 -20.13 -20.93
N MET A 84 7.52 -19.11 -20.69
CA MET A 84 7.65 -18.19 -19.56
C MET A 84 7.44 -18.88 -18.22
N ILE A 85 6.53 -19.85 -18.15
CA ILE A 85 6.28 -20.69 -16.97
C ILE A 85 7.41 -21.72 -16.76
N GLY A 86 8.31 -21.89 -17.74
CA GLY A 86 9.39 -22.87 -17.72
C GLY A 86 9.07 -24.19 -18.43
N LYS A 87 7.88 -24.31 -19.02
CA LYS A 87 7.46 -25.48 -19.80
C LYS A 87 7.84 -25.29 -21.26
N ASN A 88 9.14 -25.24 -21.53
CA ASN A 88 9.69 -24.97 -22.85
C ASN A 88 9.85 -26.26 -23.69
N ARG A 89 9.69 -26.13 -25.02
CA ARG A 89 10.01 -27.19 -25.99
C ARG A 89 11.32 -26.85 -26.71
N PHE A 90 12.36 -26.55 -25.93
CA PHE A 90 13.66 -26.11 -26.46
C PHE A 90 14.30 -27.17 -27.38
N THR A 91 14.07 -28.45 -27.11
CA THR A 91 14.63 -29.57 -27.88
C THR A 91 14.26 -29.52 -29.37
N GLU A 92 13.05 -29.08 -29.70
CA GLU A 92 12.60 -29.02 -31.10
C GLU A 92 13.17 -27.79 -31.85
N MET A 93 13.44 -26.70 -31.13
CA MET A 93 14.13 -25.54 -31.68
C MET A 93 15.61 -25.83 -31.94
N ASP A 94 16.28 -26.50 -30.99
CA ASP A 94 17.72 -26.81 -31.06
C ASP A 94 18.02 -27.76 -32.24
N ASN A 95 17.10 -28.68 -32.54
CA ASN A 95 17.21 -29.60 -33.68
C ASN A 95 17.13 -28.92 -35.05
N THR A 96 16.46 -27.76 -35.16
CA THR A 96 16.31 -27.04 -36.43
C THR A 96 17.47 -26.07 -36.65
N SER A 97 17.77 -25.22 -35.66
CA SER A 97 18.87 -24.26 -35.73
C SER A 97 19.46 -23.99 -34.34
N PRO A 98 20.55 -24.69 -33.97
CA PRO A 98 21.04 -24.67 -32.59
C PRO A 98 21.59 -23.30 -32.17
N TYR A 99 22.21 -22.55 -33.08
CA TYR A 99 22.77 -21.23 -32.77
C TYR A 99 21.68 -20.18 -32.51
N MET A 100 20.67 -20.10 -33.39
CA MET A 100 19.59 -19.13 -33.26
C MET A 100 18.67 -19.46 -32.09
N ALA A 101 18.38 -20.74 -31.85
CA ALA A 101 17.59 -21.20 -30.71
C ALA A 101 18.23 -20.81 -29.37
N LYS A 102 19.54 -20.98 -29.22
CA LYS A 102 20.26 -20.65 -27.97
C LYS A 102 20.27 -19.14 -27.70
N ILE A 103 20.57 -18.33 -28.70
CA ILE A 103 20.60 -16.87 -28.55
C ILE A 103 19.21 -16.33 -28.23
N TYR A 104 18.19 -16.79 -28.95
CA TYR A 104 16.80 -16.43 -28.69
C TYR A 104 16.43 -16.83 -27.25
N PHE A 105 16.61 -18.08 -26.85
CA PHE A 105 16.23 -18.53 -25.51
C PHE A 105 16.99 -17.81 -24.38
N LEU A 106 18.26 -17.46 -24.60
CA LEU A 106 19.04 -16.68 -23.64
C LEU A 106 18.47 -15.27 -23.45
N ILE A 107 18.14 -14.58 -24.55
CA ILE A 107 17.52 -13.25 -24.51
C ILE A 107 16.13 -13.33 -23.88
N PHE A 108 15.36 -14.38 -24.15
CA PHE A 108 14.05 -14.60 -23.53
C PHE A 108 14.14 -14.65 -22.00
N ILE A 109 15.04 -15.48 -21.45
CA ILE A 109 15.19 -15.60 -20.00
C ILE A 109 15.80 -14.32 -19.42
N GLY A 110 16.87 -13.80 -20.03
CA GLY A 110 17.63 -12.67 -19.51
C GLY A 110 16.89 -11.34 -19.60
N VAL A 111 16.05 -11.15 -20.61
CA VAL A 111 15.29 -9.91 -20.80
C VAL A 111 13.85 -10.09 -20.37
N VAL A 112 13.08 -10.97 -21.01
CA VAL A 112 11.61 -11.02 -20.79
C VAL A 112 11.27 -11.56 -19.40
N VAL A 113 11.83 -12.70 -19.00
CA VAL A 113 11.52 -13.30 -17.69
C VAL A 113 12.07 -12.44 -16.56
N TYR A 114 13.32 -11.98 -16.68
CA TYR A 114 13.92 -11.11 -15.67
C TYR A 114 13.22 -9.75 -15.55
N LEU A 115 12.83 -9.12 -16.66
CA LEU A 115 12.08 -7.86 -16.65
C LEU A 115 10.75 -8.02 -15.94
N VAL A 116 9.99 -9.08 -16.25
CA VAL A 116 8.70 -9.32 -15.59
C VAL A 116 8.88 -9.53 -14.10
N LEU A 117 9.84 -10.37 -13.71
CA LEU A 117 10.09 -10.66 -12.30
C LEU A 117 10.55 -9.40 -11.54
N THR A 118 11.53 -8.68 -12.06
CA THR A 118 12.09 -7.50 -11.38
C THR A 118 11.08 -6.35 -11.28
N MET A 119 10.27 -6.12 -12.32
CA MET A 119 9.21 -5.12 -12.28
C MET A 119 8.04 -5.53 -11.38
N PHE A 120 7.64 -6.80 -11.41
CA PHE A 120 6.59 -7.29 -10.50
C PHE A 120 7.03 -7.23 -9.03
N LEU A 121 8.29 -7.58 -8.75
CA LEU A 121 8.87 -7.46 -7.41
C LEU A 121 8.95 -6.01 -6.96
N ALA A 122 9.41 -5.10 -7.82
CA ALA A 122 9.46 -3.67 -7.50
C ALA A 122 8.08 -3.12 -7.15
N LEU A 123 7.07 -3.42 -7.99
CA LEU A 123 5.69 -3.03 -7.76
C LEU A 123 5.13 -3.60 -6.45
N LEU A 124 5.41 -4.87 -6.16
CA LEU A 124 4.96 -5.52 -4.93
C LEU A 124 5.62 -4.90 -3.70
N SER A 125 6.92 -4.64 -3.75
CA SER A 125 7.65 -3.97 -2.67
C SER A 125 7.10 -2.58 -2.39
N GLU A 126 6.86 -1.77 -3.43
CA GLU A 126 6.27 -0.43 -3.29
C GLU A 126 4.88 -0.49 -2.62
N ALA A 127 4.03 -1.42 -3.05
CA ALA A 127 2.70 -1.56 -2.47
C ALA A 127 2.72 -2.08 -1.03
N ILE A 128 3.70 -2.90 -0.66
CA ILE A 128 3.90 -3.37 0.72
C ILE A 128 4.35 -2.21 1.61
N ASP A 129 5.30 -1.41 1.14
CA ASP A 129 5.83 -0.26 1.87
C ASP A 129 4.74 0.79 2.11
N ASP A 130 3.93 1.11 1.09
CA ASP A 130 2.83 2.07 1.18
C ASP A 130 1.78 1.65 2.24
N VAL A 131 1.40 0.37 2.27
CA VAL A 131 0.45 -0.13 3.28
C VAL A 131 1.07 -0.19 4.68
N HIS A 132 2.38 -0.43 4.79
CA HIS A 132 3.07 -0.37 6.08
C HIS A 132 3.12 1.06 6.62
N ASP A 133 3.38 2.04 5.75
CA ASP A 133 3.39 3.46 6.10
C ASP A 133 2.00 3.97 6.49
N GLU A 134 0.94 3.58 5.77
CA GLU A 134 -0.45 3.85 6.15
C GLU A 134 -0.77 3.27 7.54
N ALA A 135 -0.40 2.01 7.80
CA ALA A 135 -0.63 1.36 9.10
C ALA A 135 0.16 2.01 10.26
N LYS A 136 1.36 2.52 9.96
CA LYS A 136 2.21 3.20 10.95
C LYS A 136 1.70 4.61 11.26
N LYS A 137 1.17 5.34 10.27
CA LYS A 137 0.52 6.64 10.47
C LYS A 137 -0.73 6.51 11.34
N ASP A 138 -1.60 5.54 11.07
CA ASP A 138 -2.80 5.28 11.89
C ASP A 138 -2.43 5.01 13.36
N THR A 139 -1.38 4.22 13.62
CA THR A 139 -0.93 3.93 14.98
C THR A 139 -0.24 5.13 15.64
N GLY A 140 0.52 5.90 14.86
CA GLY A 140 1.25 7.07 15.34
C GLY A 140 0.32 8.18 15.81
N ASP A 141 -0.71 8.50 15.03
CA ASP A 141 -1.69 9.53 15.37
C ASP A 141 -2.54 9.12 16.58
N GLU A 142 -2.97 7.85 16.64
CA GLU A 142 -3.68 7.33 17.81
C GLU A 142 -2.81 7.34 19.08
N MET A 143 -1.53 6.99 18.99
CA MET A 143 -0.60 7.04 20.13
C MET A 143 -0.36 8.48 20.61
N VAL A 144 -0.15 9.42 19.69
CA VAL A 144 0.05 10.84 19.99
C VAL A 144 -1.19 11.41 20.68
N ASP A 145 -2.38 11.10 20.17
CA ASP A 145 -3.65 11.50 20.79
C ASP A 145 -3.84 10.88 22.17
N PHE A 146 -3.46 9.62 22.36
CA PHE A 146 -3.56 8.95 23.66
C PHE A 146 -2.61 9.56 24.70
N VAL A 147 -1.38 9.88 24.28
CA VAL A 147 -0.36 10.53 25.12
C VAL A 147 -0.81 11.95 25.48
N LEU A 148 -1.29 12.74 24.51
CA LEU A 148 -1.84 14.09 24.74
C LEU A 148 -3.06 14.05 25.67
N LYS A 149 -3.98 13.08 25.49
CA LYS A 149 -5.13 12.90 26.40
C LYS A 149 -4.70 12.58 27.82
N LYS A 150 -3.65 11.76 28.01
CA LYS A 150 -3.14 11.44 29.36
C LYS A 150 -2.44 12.64 29.99
N LEU A 151 -1.61 13.36 29.22
CA LEU A 151 -0.94 14.59 29.66
C LEU A 151 -1.95 15.67 30.06
N LYS A 152 -2.94 15.94 29.22
CA LYS A 152 -4.01 16.91 29.53
C LYS A 152 -4.78 16.53 30.79
N ARG A 153 -5.03 15.23 31.02
CA ARG A 153 -5.69 14.74 32.25
C ARG A 153 -4.82 14.88 33.49
N LEU A 154 -3.50 14.62 33.38
CA LEU A 154 -2.55 14.79 34.46
C LEU A 154 -2.42 16.27 34.86
N ILE A 155 -2.27 17.15 33.87
CA ILE A 155 -2.20 18.60 34.07
C ILE A 155 -3.51 19.10 34.70
N PHE A 156 -4.66 18.71 34.15
CA PHE A 156 -5.97 19.08 34.69
C PHE A 156 -6.18 18.58 36.13
N ASN A 157 -5.76 17.35 36.45
CA ASN A 157 -5.87 16.82 37.82
C ASN A 157 -4.92 17.49 38.80
N LEU A 158 -3.71 17.88 38.39
CA LEU A 158 -2.75 18.60 39.23
C LEU A 158 -3.15 20.07 39.44
N VAL A 159 -3.59 20.75 38.38
CA VAL A 159 -4.12 22.12 38.44
C VAL A 159 -5.42 22.14 39.24
N GLY A 160 -6.34 21.21 39.00
CA GLY A 160 -7.61 21.08 39.74
C GLY A 160 -7.40 20.79 41.23
N ARG A 161 -6.39 19.99 41.60
CA ARG A 161 -6.00 19.81 43.02
C ARG A 161 -5.39 21.07 43.63
N SER A 162 -4.66 21.86 42.85
CA SER A 162 -4.05 23.11 43.32
C SER A 162 -5.11 24.20 43.54
N VAL A 163 -6.11 24.29 42.66
CA VAL A 163 -7.27 25.19 42.82
C VAL A 163 -8.14 24.79 44.01
N LYS A 164 -8.43 23.49 44.20
CA LYS A 164 -9.25 23.01 45.32
C LYS A 164 -8.60 23.25 46.70
N ARG A 165 -7.27 23.30 46.76
CA ARG A 165 -6.53 23.57 48.00
C ARG A 165 -6.55 25.05 48.40
N LEU A 166 -6.74 25.97 47.44
CA LEU A 166 -6.87 27.40 47.71
C LEU A 166 -8.28 27.78 48.19
N VAL A 167 -9.31 27.01 47.82
CA VAL A 167 -10.70 27.24 48.25
C VAL A 167 -10.94 26.86 49.73
N ILE A 168 -10.27 25.81 50.24
CA ILE A 168 -10.48 25.36 51.63
C ILE A 168 -9.82 26.30 52.66
N LYS A 169 -8.86 27.14 52.25
CA LYS A 169 -8.21 28.07 53.19
C LYS A 169 -9.10 29.29 53.57
N ASP A 170 -10.22 29.49 52.87
CA ASP A 170 -11.12 30.63 53.10
C ASP A 170 -12.31 30.31 54.04
N GLU A 171 -12.59 29.03 54.35
CA GLU A 171 -13.78 28.63 55.13
C GLU A 171 -13.62 28.76 56.66
N SER A 172 -12.90 29.77 57.17
CA SER A 172 -12.83 30.06 58.62
C SER A 172 -13.20 31.48 59.05
N LYS A 173 -13.64 32.36 58.15
CA LYS A 173 -14.28 33.65 58.52
C LYS A 173 -15.41 34.03 57.55
N HIS A 174 -16.66 33.91 57.99
CA HIS A 174 -17.91 34.33 57.32
C HIS A 174 -17.99 35.86 57.01
N PRO A 175 -18.93 36.40 56.18
CA PRO A 175 -19.66 35.91 54.98
C PRO A 175 -19.36 36.74 53.69
N ALA A 176 -19.91 36.30 52.56
CA ALA A 176 -19.74 36.81 51.18
C ALA A 176 -19.91 38.33 50.94
N PRO A 177 -19.35 38.86 49.82
CA PRO A 177 -20.25 39.24 48.72
C PRO A 177 -19.76 38.88 47.30
N ARG A 178 -20.76 38.80 46.40
CA ARG A 178 -20.71 38.68 44.95
C ARG A 178 -19.71 39.67 44.29
N SER A 179 -18.78 39.18 43.46
CA SER A 179 -18.19 39.88 42.29
C SER A 179 -16.86 39.24 41.80
N ASN A 180 -16.80 37.94 41.48
CA ASN A 180 -15.53 37.32 41.00
C ASN A 180 -15.59 36.67 39.61
N ASN A 181 -16.76 36.60 38.96
CA ASN A 181 -16.86 35.93 37.64
C ASN A 181 -16.16 36.71 36.50
N ALA A 182 -16.19 38.05 36.51
CA ALA A 182 -15.64 38.83 35.40
C ALA A 182 -14.09 38.83 35.35
N ARG A 183 -13.41 38.68 36.49
CA ARG A 183 -11.93 38.70 36.55
C ARG A 183 -11.33 37.33 36.23
N PHE A 184 -12.03 36.25 36.54
CA PHE A 184 -11.60 34.89 36.20
C PHE A 184 -11.76 34.57 34.72
N GLU A 185 -12.74 35.17 34.05
CA GLU A 185 -12.93 35.01 32.60
C GLU A 185 -11.79 35.67 31.82
N ASN A 186 -11.35 36.86 32.23
CA ASN A 186 -10.22 37.56 31.60
C ASN A 186 -8.88 36.83 31.76
N ILE A 187 -8.61 36.23 32.93
CA ILE A 187 -7.36 35.47 33.14
C ILE A 187 -7.30 34.22 32.26
N ASN A 188 -8.45 33.59 32.01
CA ASN A 188 -8.54 32.40 31.15
C ASN A 188 -8.38 32.75 29.66
N ILE A 189 -8.81 33.96 29.26
CA ILE A 189 -8.60 34.53 27.92
C ILE A 189 -7.14 34.95 27.73
N ASP A 190 -6.53 35.62 28.72
CA ASP A 190 -5.12 36.02 28.70
C ASP A 190 -4.19 34.81 28.59
N ALA A 191 -4.46 33.75 29.35
CA ALA A 191 -3.69 32.50 29.29
C ALA A 191 -3.90 31.74 27.96
N LEU A 192 -5.09 31.82 27.36
CA LEU A 192 -5.36 31.27 26.03
C LEU A 192 -4.63 32.05 24.93
N GLU A 193 -4.48 33.37 25.09
CA GLU A 193 -3.76 34.22 24.15
C GLU A 193 -2.24 34.01 24.23
N GLU A 194 -1.72 33.76 25.44
CA GLU A 194 -0.32 33.40 25.64
C GLU A 194 0.01 32.01 25.06
N ILE A 195 -0.89 31.04 25.20
CA ILE A 195 -0.76 29.72 24.58
C ILE A 195 -0.89 29.81 23.05
N ARG A 196 -1.79 30.65 22.52
CA ARG A 196 -1.93 30.88 21.06
C ARG A 196 -0.64 31.48 20.48
N ASN A 197 -0.03 32.43 21.18
CA ASN A 197 1.23 33.05 20.76
C ASN A 197 2.42 32.08 20.85
N ALA A 198 2.49 31.26 21.90
CA ALA A 198 3.51 30.22 22.01
C ALA A 198 3.37 29.16 20.89
N LEU A 199 2.14 28.82 20.51
CA LEU A 199 1.85 27.88 19.41
C LEU A 199 2.20 28.47 18.04
N GLN A 200 1.93 29.77 17.81
CA GLN A 200 2.34 30.46 16.58
C GLN A 200 3.87 30.54 16.46
N CYS A 201 4.58 30.82 17.55
CA CYS A 201 6.05 30.82 17.54
C CYS A 201 6.62 29.43 17.22
N ALA A 202 6.02 28.36 17.75
CA ALA A 202 6.46 26.98 17.48
C ALA A 202 6.17 26.50 16.04
N LEU A 203 5.10 27.00 15.41
CA LEU A 203 4.74 26.66 14.03
C LEU A 203 5.54 27.47 12.98
N ILE A 204 6.04 28.66 13.32
CA ILE A 204 6.90 29.47 12.45
C ILE A 204 8.37 29.03 12.56
N SER A 205 8.76 28.38 13.66
CA SER A 205 10.08 27.81 13.86
C SER A 205 10.19 26.34 13.43
N ASP A 206 9.62 25.96 12.29
CA ASP A 206 10.07 24.75 11.58
C ASP A 206 11.20 25.13 10.61
N PRO A 207 12.49 24.97 10.98
CA PRO A 207 13.57 25.07 10.04
C PRO A 207 13.87 23.67 9.47
N ARG A 208 12.93 23.05 8.77
CA ARG A 208 13.26 21.98 7.80
C ARG A 208 12.57 22.18 6.46
N GLY A 209 12.94 23.29 5.84
CA GLY A 209 13.41 23.23 4.46
C GLY A 209 14.71 22.42 4.38
N LYS A 210 14.57 21.10 4.20
CA LYS A 210 15.45 20.21 3.42
C LYS A 210 14.80 18.84 3.34
#